data_AF-A0AA44Y0H4-F1
#
_entry.id   AF-A0AA44Y0H4-F1
#
_cell.length_a   1.000
_cell.length_b   1.000
_cell.length_c   1.000
_cell.angle_alpha   90.00
_cell.angle_beta   90.00
_cell.angle_gamma   90.00
#
_symmetry.space_group_name_H-M   'P 1'
#
loop_
_entity.id
_entity.type
_entity.pdbx_description
1 polymer ?
#
loop_
_entity_poly.entity_id
_entity_poly.type
_entity_poly.pdbx_seq_one_letter_code
_entity_poly.pdbx_strand_id
1 'polypeptide(L)'
;MELAGRFAEVMRTVVVSHIERHGDTPANRDWARETAYEYLARTFQRSKSVIRLYIRVYEKFSTNLDAVNMLNFRDIALLLGGEPTPEFIDKVVAARREHPELGTADIATLLATDRKQSNMPNTIRT
;
A
#
# COMPACT_ATOMS: atom_id res chain seq x y z
N MET A 1 -10.13 4.73 -0.63
CA MET A 1 -9.67 3.37 -0.25
C MET A 1 -10.57 2.68 0.80
N GLU A 2 -11.89 2.83 0.74
CA GLU A 2 -12.80 2.12 1.67
C GLU A 2 -12.60 0.59 1.63
N LEU A 3 -12.43 0.03 0.43
CA LEU A 3 -12.21 -1.40 0.25
C LEU A 3 -10.90 -1.91 0.87
N ALA A 4 -9.82 -1.14 0.75
CA ALA A 4 -8.51 -1.51 1.31
C ALA A 4 -8.53 -1.47 2.84
N GLY A 5 -9.16 -0.44 3.42
CA GLY A 5 -9.39 -0.34 4.86
C GLY A 5 -10.25 -1.48 5.38
N ARG A 6 -11.33 -1.83 4.67
CA ARG A 6 -12.17 -2.99 5.02
C ARG A 6 -11.40 -4.31 4.97
N PHE A 7 -10.49 -4.49 4.00
CA PHE A 7 -9.63 -5.68 3.97
C PHE A 7 -8.69 -5.74 5.18
N ALA A 8 -8.05 -4.62 5.52
CA ALA A 8 -7.16 -4.54 6.68
C ALA A 8 -7.92 -4.74 8.00
N GLU A 9 -9.14 -4.21 8.11
CA GLU A 9 -10.00 -4.38 9.28
C GLU A 9 -10.45 -5.84 9.46
N VAL A 10 -10.86 -6.50 8.37
CA VAL A 10 -11.18 -7.94 8.38
C VAL A 10 -9.95 -8.75 8.79
N MET A 11 -8.79 -8.46 8.19
CA MET A 11 -7.52 -9.10 8.53
C MET A 11 -7.22 -8.97 10.03
N ARG A 12 -7.28 -7.75 10.56
CA ARG A 12 -7.03 -7.47 11.98
C ARG A 12 -8.00 -8.23 12.87
N THR A 13 -9.29 -8.18 12.55
CA THR A 13 -10.35 -8.82 13.35
C THR A 13 -10.17 -10.34 13.43
N VAL A 14 -9.89 -10.99 12.28
CA VAL A 14 -9.67 -12.44 12.23
C VAL A 14 -8.42 -12.83 13.01
N VAL A 15 -7.31 -12.11 12.83
CA VAL A 15 -6.05 -12.40 13.52
C VAL A 15 -6.22 -12.24 15.03
N VAL A 16 -6.76 -11.10 15.49
CA VAL A 16 -6.96 -10.81 16.92
C VAL A 16 -7.87 -11.86 17.55
N SER A 17 -9.03 -12.13 16.96
CA SER A 17 -9.98 -13.09 17.53
C SER A 17 -9.40 -14.51 17.59
N HIS A 18 -8.57 -14.91 16.62
CA HIS A 18 -7.95 -16.22 16.61
C HIS A 18 -6.87 -16.35 17.69
N ILE A 19 -5.96 -15.38 17.81
CA ILE A 19 -4.89 -15.45 18.82
C ILE A 19 -5.42 -15.31 20.25
N GLU A 20 -6.51 -14.57 20.47
CA GLU A 20 -7.19 -14.48 21.77
C GLU A 20 -7.76 -15.83 22.21
N ARG A 21 -8.23 -16.65 21.26
CA ARG A 21 -8.84 -17.97 21.55
C ARG A 21 -7.84 -19.11 21.62
N HIS A 22 -6.77 -19.05 20.82
CA HIS A 22 -5.86 -20.18 20.62
C HIS A 22 -4.42 -19.90 21.08
N GLY A 23 -4.16 -18.72 21.63
CA GLY A 23 -2.86 -18.28 22.10
C GLY A 23 -2.08 -17.53 21.03
N ASP A 24 -1.29 -16.55 21.47
CA ASP A 24 -0.53 -15.67 20.60
C ASP A 24 0.84 -16.28 20.25
N THR A 25 0.87 -17.06 19.16
CA THR A 25 2.08 -17.68 18.62
C THR A 25 2.28 -17.31 17.15
N PRO A 26 3.52 -17.33 16.61
CA PRO A 26 3.77 -17.10 15.19
C PRO A 26 2.92 -18.01 14.28
N ALA A 27 2.80 -19.30 14.63
CA ALA A 27 2.01 -20.26 13.88
C ALA A 27 0.52 -19.88 13.81
N ASN A 28 -0.07 -19.49 14.95
CA ASN A 28 -1.48 -19.08 14.99
C ASN A 28 -1.72 -17.75 14.25
N ARG A 29 -0.79 -16.79 14.35
CA ARG A 29 -0.86 -15.54 13.57
C ARG A 29 -0.84 -15.81 12.07
N ASP A 30 0.08 -16.66 11.62
CA ASP A 30 0.23 -16.95 10.19
C ASP A 30 -0.95 -17.75 9.64
N TRP A 31 -1.45 -18.71 10.40
CA TRP A 31 -2.67 -19.44 10.05
C TRP A 31 -3.87 -18.51 9.92
N ALA A 32 -4.07 -17.60 10.89
CA ALA A 32 -5.17 -16.65 10.87
C ALA A 32 -5.06 -15.65 9.70
N ARG A 33 -3.84 -15.16 9.41
CA ARG A 33 -3.59 -14.30 8.25
C ARG A 33 -3.93 -15.01 6.95
N GLU A 34 -3.48 -16.24 6.76
CA GLU A 34 -3.73 -16.98 5.54
C GLU A 34 -5.22 -17.26 5.35
N THR A 35 -5.90 -17.62 6.42
CA THR A 35 -7.36 -17.81 6.43
C THR A 35 -8.10 -16.52 6.04
N ALA A 36 -7.69 -15.37 6.59
CA ALA A 36 -8.26 -14.08 6.22
C ALA A 36 -8.00 -13.72 4.75
N TYR A 37 -6.79 -13.96 4.24
CA TYR A 37 -6.47 -13.76 2.82
C TYR A 37 -7.34 -14.62 1.90
N GLU A 38 -7.55 -15.89 2.25
CA GLU A 38 -8.40 -16.79 1.47
C GLU A 38 -9.86 -16.37 1.47
N TYR A 39 -10.37 -15.99 2.63
CA TYR A 39 -11.73 -15.47 2.76
C TYR A 39 -11.95 -14.23 1.90
N LEU A 40 -11.05 -13.25 2.00
CA LEU A 40 -11.13 -12.01 1.22
C LEU A 40 -10.99 -12.27 -0.29
N ALA A 41 -10.06 -13.15 -0.69
CA ALA A 41 -9.87 -13.52 -2.09
C ALA A 41 -11.15 -14.13 -2.70
N ARG A 42 -11.79 -15.07 -1.98
CA ARG A 42 -13.03 -15.71 -2.40
C ARG A 42 -14.20 -14.72 -2.45
N THR A 43 -14.37 -13.93 -1.39
CA THR A 43 -15.50 -13.00 -1.24
C THR A 43 -15.48 -11.91 -2.31
N PHE A 44 -14.30 -11.35 -2.60
CA PHE A 44 -14.14 -10.24 -3.54
C PHE A 44 -13.77 -10.69 -4.96
N GLN A 45 -13.68 -12.00 -5.20
CA GLN A 45 -13.28 -12.60 -6.48
C GLN A 45 -11.97 -11.99 -7.03
N ARG A 46 -10.96 -11.90 -6.15
CA ARG A 46 -9.62 -11.39 -6.45
C ARG A 46 -8.57 -12.41 -6.03
N SER A 47 -7.38 -12.34 -6.62
CA SER A 47 -6.27 -13.19 -6.18
C SER A 47 -5.76 -12.76 -4.79
N LYS A 48 -5.20 -13.71 -4.02
CA LYS A 48 -4.57 -13.40 -2.72
C LYS A 48 -3.48 -12.33 -2.84
N SER A 49 -2.72 -12.32 -3.93
CA SER A 49 -1.70 -11.30 -4.20
C SER A 49 -2.29 -9.89 -4.31
N VAL A 50 -3.46 -9.75 -4.96
CA VAL A 50 -4.19 -8.47 -5.04
C VAL A 50 -4.65 -8.02 -3.65
N ILE A 51 -5.23 -8.92 -2.85
CA ILE A 51 -5.66 -8.61 -1.48
C ILE A 51 -4.49 -8.15 -0.60
N ARG A 52 -3.36 -8.89 -0.63
CA ARG A 52 -2.11 -8.52 0.06
C ARG A 52 -1.64 -7.13 -0.32
N LEU A 53 -1.70 -6.80 -1.61
CA LEU A 53 -1.35 -5.49 -2.13
C LEU A 53 -2.20 -4.40 -1.49
N TYR A 54 -3.54 -4.56 -1.52
CA TYR A 54 -4.47 -3.59 -0.93
C TYR A 54 -4.23 -3.37 0.57
N ILE A 55 -4.05 -4.45 1.34
CA ILE A 55 -3.79 -4.36 2.78
C ILE A 55 -2.46 -3.62 3.03
N ARG A 56 -1.40 -3.97 2.29
CA ARG A 56 -0.08 -3.35 2.46
C ARG A 56 -0.08 -1.85 2.14
N VAL A 57 -0.84 -1.43 1.13
CA VAL A 57 -1.05 0.00 0.85
C VAL A 57 -1.80 0.64 1.98
N TYR A 58 -2.89 0.04 2.45
CA TYR A 58 -3.63 0.62 3.56
C TYR A 58 -2.71 0.80 4.78
N GLU A 59 -1.96 -0.22 5.18
CA GLU A 59 -1.04 -0.14 6.32
C GLU A 59 0.05 0.92 6.14
N LYS A 60 0.60 1.07 4.93
CA LYS A 60 1.68 2.03 4.65
C LYS A 60 1.18 3.46 4.49
N PHE A 61 -0.06 3.65 4.05
CA PHE A 61 -0.60 4.96 3.67
C PHE A 61 -1.78 5.41 4.55
N SER A 62 -2.23 4.62 5.53
CA SER A 62 -3.42 4.93 6.36
C SER A 62 -3.31 6.24 7.14
N THR A 63 -2.09 6.74 7.36
CA THR A 63 -1.82 8.04 7.99
C THR A 63 -1.94 9.23 7.03
N ASN A 64 -1.98 8.99 5.71
CA ASN A 64 -2.21 9.99 4.67
C ASN A 64 -3.51 9.66 3.89
N LEU A 65 -4.64 10.09 4.46
CA LEU A 65 -5.99 9.86 3.93
C LEU A 65 -6.22 10.40 2.49
N ASP A 66 -5.41 11.35 2.03
CA ASP A 66 -5.48 11.87 0.67
C ASP A 66 -4.84 10.93 -0.35
N ALA A 67 -3.69 10.32 -0.01
CA ALA A 67 -3.06 9.26 -0.82
C ALA A 67 -3.98 8.07 -1.05
N VAL A 68 -4.74 7.78 0.00
CA VAL A 68 -5.73 6.71 0.14
C VAL A 68 -6.96 6.95 -0.75
N ASN A 69 -7.28 8.17 -1.17
CA ASN A 69 -8.45 8.41 -2.03
C ASN A 69 -8.10 8.68 -3.50
N MET A 70 -6.85 9.02 -3.82
CA MET A 70 -6.45 9.39 -5.18
C MET A 70 -5.71 8.30 -5.96
N LEU A 71 -5.11 7.31 -5.30
CA LEU A 71 -4.30 6.29 -5.99
C LEU A 71 -5.15 5.10 -6.47
N ASN A 72 -5.03 4.75 -7.75
CA ASN A 72 -5.67 3.56 -8.32
C ASN A 72 -4.75 2.32 -8.16
N PHE A 73 -5.27 1.13 -8.44
CA PHE A 73 -4.56 -0.15 -8.29
C PHE A 73 -3.20 -0.21 -9.02
N ARG A 74 -3.04 0.50 -10.15
CA ARG A 74 -1.78 0.55 -10.90
C ARG A 74 -0.74 1.43 -10.22
N ASP A 75 -1.13 2.55 -9.63
CA ASP A 75 -0.19 3.46 -8.95
C ASP A 75 0.32 2.84 -7.65
N ILE A 76 -0.55 2.12 -6.96
CA ILE A 76 -0.25 1.25 -5.83
C ILE A 76 0.82 0.21 -6.17
N ALA A 77 0.67 -0.48 -7.31
CA ALA A 77 1.63 -1.50 -7.75
C ALA A 77 2.98 -0.87 -8.12
N LEU A 78 2.96 0.34 -8.68
CA LEU A 78 4.16 1.08 -9.07
C LEU A 78 4.94 1.62 -7.87
N LEU A 79 4.22 2.14 -6.86
CA LEU A 79 4.79 2.56 -5.58
C LEU A 79 5.38 1.36 -4.81
N LEU A 80 4.77 0.19 -4.86
CA LEU A 80 5.28 -0.98 -4.09
C LEU A 80 6.55 -1.62 -4.67
N GLY A 81 6.87 -1.39 -5.93
CA GLY A 81 8.11 -1.91 -6.56
C GLY A 81 9.39 -1.21 -6.11
N GLY A 82 9.32 -0.27 -5.16
CA GLY A 82 10.42 0.67 -4.97
C GLY A 82 10.70 1.28 -3.61
N GLU A 83 10.06 0.81 -2.54
CA GLU A 83 10.17 1.39 -1.20
C GLU A 83 10.09 2.94 -1.18
N PRO A 84 8.98 3.52 -1.65
CA PRO A 84 8.83 4.96 -1.73
C PRO A 84 8.83 5.55 -0.33
N THR A 85 9.59 6.64 -0.18
CA THR A 85 9.63 7.44 1.04
C THR A 85 8.30 8.17 1.25
N PRO A 86 7.95 8.53 2.49
CA PRO A 86 6.76 9.34 2.79
C PRO A 86 6.69 10.64 1.98
N GLU A 87 7.81 11.32 1.76
CA GLU A 87 7.83 12.58 1.00
C GLU A 87 7.49 12.38 -0.48
N PHE A 88 7.90 11.26 -1.07
CA PHE A 88 7.56 10.93 -2.44
C PHE A 88 6.06 10.64 -2.60
N ILE A 89 5.49 9.97 -1.60
CA ILE A 89 4.06 9.70 -1.53
C ILE A 89 3.29 11.02 -1.54
N ASP A 90 3.67 11.97 -0.69
CA ASP A 90 3.04 13.29 -0.61
C ASP A 90 3.14 14.06 -1.94
N LYS A 91 4.29 13.99 -2.63
CA LYS A 91 4.47 14.58 -3.96
C LYS A 91 3.52 13.98 -5.01
N VAL A 92 3.35 12.65 -5.04
CA VAL A 92 2.45 12.00 -5.99
C VAL A 92 1.00 12.39 -5.73
N VAL A 93 0.62 12.54 -4.45
CA VAL A 93 -0.71 13.01 -4.06
C VAL A 93 -0.94 14.45 -4.47
N ALA A 94 0.02 15.34 -4.21
CA ALA A 94 -0.05 16.74 -4.60
C ALA A 94 -0.17 16.88 -6.12
N ALA A 95 0.69 16.20 -6.89
CA ALA A 95 0.68 16.24 -8.34
C ALA A 95 -0.67 15.80 -8.93
N ARG A 96 -1.29 14.76 -8.36
CA ARG A 96 -2.58 14.25 -8.83
C ARG A 96 -3.78 15.07 -8.36
N ARG A 97 -3.63 15.80 -7.25
CA ARG A 97 -4.60 16.80 -6.82
C ARG A 97 -4.63 17.99 -7.76
N GLU A 98 -3.47 18.41 -8.24
CA GLU A 98 -3.34 19.48 -9.22
C GLU A 98 -3.72 19.03 -10.63
N HIS A 99 -3.48 17.75 -10.96
CA HIS A 99 -3.74 17.14 -12.27
C HIS A 99 -4.42 15.77 -12.17
N PRO A 100 -5.77 15.72 -12.01
CA PRO A 100 -6.53 14.48 -11.88
C PRO A 100 -6.42 13.52 -13.07
N GLU A 101 -6.05 14.04 -14.23
CA GLU A 101 -5.83 13.33 -15.49
C GLU A 101 -4.51 12.55 -15.57
N LEU A 102 -3.59 12.74 -14.60
CA LEU A 102 -2.29 12.09 -14.60
C LEU A 102 -2.43 10.56 -14.67
N GLY A 103 -1.83 10.00 -15.72
CA GLY A 103 -1.80 8.56 -15.93
C GLY A 103 -0.68 7.89 -15.13
N THR A 104 -0.78 6.56 -15.01
CA THR A 104 0.26 5.74 -14.36
C THR A 104 1.65 5.92 -14.98
N ALA A 105 1.74 6.23 -16.28
CA ALA A 105 3.01 6.49 -16.96
C ALA A 105 3.69 7.80 -16.50
N ASP A 106 2.90 8.83 -16.21
CA ASP A 106 3.38 10.12 -15.74
C ASP A 106 3.88 10.00 -14.29
N ILE A 107 3.15 9.25 -13.46
CA ILE A 107 3.56 8.92 -12.09
C ILE A 107 4.87 8.08 -12.09
N ALA A 108 5.02 7.15 -13.04
CA ALA A 108 6.26 6.39 -13.20
C ALA A 108 7.46 7.26 -13.60
N THR A 109 7.21 8.27 -14.43
CA THR A 109 8.23 9.24 -14.86
C THR A 109 8.64 10.13 -13.68
N LEU A 110 7.69 10.58 -12.86
CA LEU A 110 7.96 11.30 -11.62
C LEU A 110 8.80 10.46 -10.64
N LEU A 111 8.47 9.17 -10.50
CA LEU A 111 9.18 8.23 -9.63
C LEU A 111 10.62 7.97 -10.09
N ALA A 112 10.83 7.85 -11.40
CA ALA A 112 12.17 7.71 -11.98
C ALA A 112 13.02 8.98 -11.83
N THR A 113 12.39 10.16 -11.88
CA THR A 113 13.06 11.46 -11.76
C THR A 113 13.48 11.74 -10.31
N ASP A 114 12.59 11.49 -9.35
CA ASP A 114 12.88 11.67 -7.92
C ASP A 114 14.02 10.73 -7.46
N ARG A 115 14.00 9.47 -7.89
CA ARG A 115 15.09 8.51 -7.64
C ARG A 115 16.45 8.95 -8.21
N LYS A 116 16.47 9.59 -9.38
CA LYS A 116 17.71 10.14 -9.96
C LYS A 116 18.25 11.30 -9.14
N GLN A 117 17.39 12.13 -8.56
CA GLN A 117 17.78 13.26 -7.71
C GLN A 117 18.26 12.78 -6.33
N SER A 118 17.62 11.78 -5.73
CA SER A 118 18.07 11.19 -4.45
C SER A 118 19.40 10.46 -4.54
N ASN A 119 19.76 9.92 -5.72
CA ASN A 119 21.01 9.21 -5.96
C ASN A 119 22.15 10.10 -6.50
N MET A 120 21.97 11.41 -6.65
CA MET A 120 23.10 12.29 -6.94
C MET A 120 23.90 12.53 -5.65
N PRO A 121 25.20 12.21 -5.61
CA PRO A 121 26.04 12.59 -4.48
C PRO A 121 26.02 14.11 -4.39
N ASN A 122 25.76 14.62 -3.18
CA ASN A 122 25.81 16.03 -2.86
C ASN A 122 27.26 16.53 -3.00
N THR A 123 27.69 16.81 -4.23
CA THR A 123 28.90 17.59 -4.50
C THR A 123 28.58 19.04 -4.17
N ILE A 124 28.63 19.35 -2.88
CA ILE A 124 28.73 20.71 -2.39
C ILE A 124 30.02 21.28 -2.98
N ARG A 125 29.84 22.25 -3.87
CA ARG A 125 30.83 23.24 -4.25
C ARG A 125 31.22 24.04 -2.99
N THR A 126 32.49 23.99 -2.62
CA THR A 126 33.35 25.14 -2.31
C THR A 126 34.79 24.67 -2.27
#